data_AF-A0A6N6V8V3-F1
#
_entry.id   AF-A0A6N6V8V3-F1
#
_cell.length_a   1.000
_cell.length_b   1.000
_cell.length_c   1.000
_cell.angle_alpha   90.00
_cell.angle_beta   90.00
_cell.angle_gamma   90.00
#
_symmetry.space_group_name_H-M   'P 1'
#
loop_
_entity.id
_entity.type
_entity.pdbx_description
1 polymer ?
#
loop_
_entity_poly.entity_id
_entity_poly.type
_entity_poly.pdbx_seq_one_letter_code
_entity_poly.pdbx_strand_id
1 'polypeptide(L)'
;MKKKIMTIFGTRPEAIKMAPLVKAIENDNQLEVCVVVTAQHREMLDSVLNTFDIQPDYDLNIMKEDQTLSEITSKAMMELELIIKRINPDMVLVHGDTATTFSGSLAAFYNQVPIGHVEAGLRSYDKYSPYPEEMNRQMVGVLSDIHFAPTSNAQKHLLDEGKKKSSVVVTGNTAIDALNYTVNENYQSKILERHKNKKILLLTAHRRENLGEPMENIFKAVRKLVDEDEALVVVYPVHMNPRVRDIAQQILGDHQRIELIEPLDVLDFHNFAKQAYIILTDSGGIQEEAPSLHKPVLVLRDNTERPEGVDAGTLKVVGTSLDNVYKETKRLLEDQQAYQRMCNAKNPYGDGKSSERIVNHIKYYFDLINEKPKDFNQ
;
A
#
# COMPACT_ATOMS: atom_id res chain seq x y z
N MET A 1 19.25 10.68 -26.14
CA MET A 1 19.49 9.51 -25.26
C MET A 1 18.35 9.43 -24.28
N LYS A 2 17.90 8.21 -23.93
CA LYS A 2 16.88 8.04 -22.87
C LYS A 2 17.47 8.50 -21.53
N LYS A 3 16.62 9.06 -20.66
CA LYS A 3 17.00 9.36 -19.28
C LYS A 3 16.91 8.10 -18.45
N LYS A 4 17.99 7.78 -17.72
CA LYS A 4 18.08 6.56 -16.92
C LYS A 4 17.56 6.81 -15.52
N ILE A 5 16.49 6.11 -15.16
CA ILE A 5 15.80 6.24 -13.88
C ILE A 5 16.07 4.98 -13.07
N MET A 6 16.75 5.13 -11.93
CA MET A 6 17.02 4.02 -11.02
C MET A 6 15.91 3.96 -9.96
N THR A 7 15.19 2.85 -9.85
CA THR A 7 14.19 2.65 -8.78
C THR A 7 14.79 1.78 -7.68
N ILE A 8 14.66 2.19 -6.42
CA ILE A 8 15.14 1.45 -5.25
C ILE A 8 13.98 1.10 -4.33
N PHE A 9 13.79 -0.18 -4.05
CA PHE A 9 12.80 -0.68 -3.08
C PHE A 9 13.23 -2.01 -2.46
N GLY A 10 12.73 -2.36 -1.27
CA GLY A 10 13.23 -3.51 -0.51
C GLY A 10 12.18 -4.46 0.03
N THR A 11 10.95 -3.99 0.20
CA THR A 11 9.89 -4.69 0.90
C THR A 11 8.72 -5.02 -0.02
N ARG A 12 7.87 -5.97 0.39
CA ARG A 12 6.62 -6.29 -0.32
C ARG A 12 5.72 -5.04 -0.52
N PRO A 13 5.43 -4.21 0.51
CA PRO A 13 4.61 -3.02 0.32
C PRO A 13 5.21 -2.02 -0.68
N GLU A 14 6.52 -1.77 -0.62
CA GLU A 14 7.18 -0.89 -1.60
C GLU A 14 7.11 -1.48 -3.01
N ALA A 15 7.34 -2.80 -3.16
CA ALA A 15 7.30 -3.46 -4.47
C ALA A 15 5.92 -3.38 -5.11
N ILE A 16 4.83 -3.56 -4.34
CA ILE A 16 3.45 -3.42 -4.85
C ILE A 16 3.21 -2.02 -5.40
N LYS A 17 3.72 -0.99 -4.71
CA LYS A 17 3.51 0.42 -5.09
C LYS A 17 4.50 0.91 -6.15
N MET A 18 5.71 0.34 -6.23
CA MET A 18 6.71 0.72 -7.23
C MET A 18 6.58 -0.07 -8.53
N ALA A 19 6.03 -1.28 -8.51
CA ALA A 19 5.90 -2.10 -9.71
C ALA A 19 5.09 -1.44 -10.85
N PRO A 20 3.92 -0.80 -10.60
CA PRO A 20 3.21 -0.06 -11.64
C PRO A 20 4.03 1.08 -12.24
N LEU A 21 4.86 1.74 -11.42
CA LEU A 21 5.75 2.81 -11.86
C LEU A 21 6.91 2.29 -12.69
N VAL A 22 7.53 1.16 -12.30
CA VAL A 22 8.51 0.45 -13.11
C VAL A 22 7.91 0.14 -14.49
N LYS A 23 6.70 -0.45 -14.54
CA LYS A 23 6.01 -0.72 -15.80
C LYS A 23 5.67 0.52 -16.62
N ALA A 24 5.31 1.62 -15.98
CA ALA A 24 5.09 2.88 -16.68
C ALA A 24 6.38 3.43 -17.31
N ILE A 25 7.53 3.30 -16.63
CA ILE A 25 8.84 3.74 -17.15
C ILE A 25 9.32 2.80 -18.27
N GLU A 26 9.18 1.47 -18.12
CA GLU A 26 9.54 0.48 -19.15
C GLU A 26 8.81 0.76 -20.48
N ASN A 27 7.55 1.19 -20.40
CA ASN A 27 6.72 1.49 -21.57
C ASN A 27 6.96 2.89 -22.16
N ASP A 28 7.81 3.74 -21.56
CA ASP A 28 8.12 5.08 -22.08
C ASP A 28 9.32 5.07 -23.06
N ASN A 29 9.21 5.85 -24.13
CA ASN A 29 10.22 5.90 -25.20
C ASN A 29 11.39 6.86 -24.91
N GLN A 30 11.30 7.68 -23.88
CA GLN A 30 12.30 8.68 -23.50
C GLN A 30 12.97 8.36 -22.16
N LEU A 31 12.40 7.43 -21.38
CA LEU A 31 12.99 6.92 -20.15
C LEU A 31 13.47 5.48 -20.31
N GLU A 32 14.42 5.10 -19.47
CA GLU A 32 14.94 3.76 -19.28
C GLU A 32 14.98 3.48 -17.77
N VAL A 33 14.46 2.32 -17.33
CA VAL A 33 14.46 1.96 -15.91
C VAL A 33 15.66 1.08 -15.58
N CYS A 34 16.21 1.25 -14.38
CA CYS A 34 17.13 0.32 -13.74
C CYS A 34 16.54 -0.06 -12.37
N VAL A 35 16.15 -1.30 -12.20
CA VAL A 35 15.49 -1.80 -10.99
C VAL A 35 16.52 -2.35 -10.02
N VAL A 36 16.58 -1.75 -8.83
CA VAL A 36 17.49 -2.15 -7.75
C VAL A 36 16.67 -2.57 -6.53
N VAL A 37 16.84 -3.82 -6.09
CA VAL A 37 16.17 -4.32 -4.89
C VAL A 37 17.12 -4.63 -3.75
N THR A 38 16.75 -4.25 -2.52
CA THR A 38 17.53 -4.60 -1.32
C THR A 38 17.14 -5.96 -0.69
N ALA A 39 15.98 -6.49 -1.08
CA ALA A 39 15.45 -7.80 -0.69
C ALA A 39 15.32 -8.04 0.84
N GLN A 40 14.49 -7.26 1.54
CA GLN A 40 14.20 -7.43 2.97
C GLN A 40 13.40 -8.69 3.31
N HIS A 41 12.44 -9.04 2.48
CA HIS A 41 11.67 -10.27 2.60
C HIS A 41 11.68 -10.97 1.25
N ARG A 42 12.74 -11.73 0.97
CA ARG A 42 13.04 -12.27 -0.35
C ARG A 42 11.84 -12.94 -1.03
N GLU A 43 11.26 -13.94 -0.38
CA GLU A 43 10.13 -14.69 -0.94
C GLU A 43 8.90 -13.80 -1.21
N MET A 44 8.61 -12.88 -0.30
CA MET A 44 7.45 -11.97 -0.42
C MET A 44 7.67 -10.92 -1.51
N LEU A 45 8.90 -10.47 -1.70
CA LEU A 45 9.28 -9.57 -2.78
C LEU A 45 9.24 -10.28 -4.13
N ASP A 46 9.81 -11.48 -4.22
CA ASP A 46 9.86 -12.28 -5.45
C ASP A 46 8.43 -12.59 -5.96
N SER A 47 7.49 -12.88 -5.06
CA SER A 47 6.07 -13.06 -5.41
C SER A 47 5.48 -11.83 -6.11
N VAL A 48 5.78 -10.62 -5.63
CA VAL A 48 5.32 -9.38 -6.26
C VAL A 48 6.03 -9.17 -7.59
N LEU A 49 7.35 -9.30 -7.64
CA LEU A 49 8.13 -9.15 -8.87
C LEU A 49 7.64 -10.08 -9.98
N ASN A 50 7.36 -11.34 -9.66
CA ASN A 50 6.79 -12.31 -10.59
C ASN A 50 5.38 -11.93 -11.04
N THR A 51 4.53 -11.44 -10.13
CA THR A 51 3.16 -10.98 -10.45
C THR A 51 3.18 -9.86 -11.48
N PHE A 52 4.15 -8.95 -11.36
CA PHE A 52 4.29 -7.82 -12.27
C PHE A 52 5.26 -8.10 -13.42
N ASP A 53 5.84 -9.30 -13.56
CA ASP A 53 6.87 -9.60 -14.58
C ASP A 53 8.04 -8.59 -14.57
N ILE A 54 8.59 -8.32 -13.38
CA ILE A 54 9.72 -7.41 -13.19
C ILE A 54 10.95 -8.22 -12.79
N GLN A 55 12.01 -8.12 -13.60
CA GLN A 55 13.32 -8.67 -13.25
C GLN A 55 14.23 -7.55 -12.72
N PRO A 56 14.71 -7.61 -11.47
CA PRO A 56 15.68 -6.65 -10.96
C PRO A 56 17.01 -6.71 -11.73
N ASP A 57 17.56 -5.57 -12.10
CA ASP A 57 18.92 -5.45 -12.66
C ASP A 57 19.98 -5.70 -11.58
N TYR A 58 19.67 -5.27 -10.35
CA TYR A 58 20.53 -5.44 -9.20
C TYR A 58 19.73 -5.92 -7.99
N ASP A 59 20.30 -6.88 -7.30
CA ASP A 59 19.74 -7.46 -6.10
C ASP A 59 20.83 -7.52 -5.04
N LEU A 60 20.70 -6.67 -4.01
CA LEU A 60 21.74 -6.49 -3.02
C LEU A 60 21.74 -7.63 -2.00
N ASN A 61 20.60 -8.30 -1.80
CA ASN A 61 20.42 -9.37 -0.82
C ASN A 61 21.05 -9.06 0.56
N ILE A 62 20.88 -7.83 1.04
CA ILE A 62 21.62 -7.29 2.20
C ILE A 62 20.99 -7.67 3.55
N MET A 63 19.82 -8.29 3.52
CA MET A 63 19.00 -8.49 4.71
C MET A 63 19.26 -9.86 5.35
N LYS A 64 19.49 -9.83 6.66
CA LYS A 64 19.80 -10.97 7.53
C LYS A 64 18.89 -10.90 8.76
N GLU A 65 18.66 -12.05 9.39
CA GLU A 65 17.94 -12.10 10.66
C GLU A 65 18.63 -11.22 11.72
N ASP A 66 17.82 -10.57 12.57
CA ASP A 66 18.23 -9.75 13.72
C ASP A 66 19.17 -8.57 13.44
N GLN A 67 19.14 -7.98 12.24
CA GLN A 67 19.90 -6.77 11.95
C GLN A 67 19.35 -5.54 12.69
N THR A 68 20.27 -4.72 13.18
CA THR A 68 19.98 -3.38 13.67
C THR A 68 19.74 -2.40 12.52
N LEU A 69 19.01 -1.31 12.80
CA LEU A 69 18.79 -0.23 11.83
C LEU A 69 20.10 0.35 11.28
N SER A 70 21.13 0.45 12.12
CA SER A 70 22.46 0.94 11.72
C SER A 70 23.15 0.00 10.73
N GLU A 71 23.04 -1.31 10.92
CA GLU A 71 23.61 -2.30 10.00
C GLU A 71 22.88 -2.32 8.65
N ILE A 72 21.55 -2.24 8.67
CA ILE A 72 20.74 -2.13 7.45
C ILE A 72 21.15 -0.89 6.67
N THR A 73 21.18 0.27 7.34
CA THR A 73 21.49 1.55 6.72
C THR A 73 22.91 1.58 6.15
N SER A 74 23.90 1.13 6.92
CA SER A 74 25.31 1.11 6.50
C SER A 74 25.53 0.23 5.27
N LYS A 75 25.02 -1.01 5.28
CA LYS A 75 25.16 -1.93 4.15
C LYS A 75 24.42 -1.44 2.91
N ALA A 76 23.17 -1.02 3.06
CA ALA A 76 22.37 -0.50 1.95
C ALA A 76 23.06 0.70 1.31
N MET A 77 23.50 1.68 2.11
CA MET A 77 24.16 2.87 1.60
C MET A 77 25.45 2.54 0.82
N MET A 78 26.31 1.68 1.36
CA MET A 78 27.58 1.30 0.71
C MET A 78 27.36 0.59 -0.63
N GLU A 79 26.48 -0.41 -0.66
CA GLU A 79 26.21 -1.18 -1.88
C GLU A 79 25.49 -0.33 -2.94
N LEU A 80 24.51 0.50 -2.52
CA LEU A 80 23.81 1.41 -3.42
C LEU A 80 24.75 2.46 -4.01
N GLU A 81 25.69 3.00 -3.24
CA GLU A 81 26.70 3.93 -3.74
C GLU A 81 27.55 3.31 -4.86
N LEU A 82 27.97 2.04 -4.72
CA LEU A 82 28.72 1.33 -5.76
C LEU A 82 27.90 1.18 -7.04
N ILE A 83 26.61 0.84 -6.92
CA ILE A 83 25.70 0.67 -8.06
C ILE A 83 25.42 2.03 -8.72
N ILE A 84 25.16 3.09 -7.95
CA ILE A 84 24.91 4.44 -8.47
C ILE A 84 26.13 4.94 -9.26
N LYS A 85 27.35 4.78 -8.74
CA LYS A 85 28.58 5.14 -9.47
C LYS A 85 28.77 4.36 -10.77
N ARG A 86 28.41 3.07 -10.76
CA ARG A 86 28.53 2.19 -11.94
C ARG A 86 27.48 2.54 -13.01
N ILE A 87 26.24 2.74 -12.61
CA ILE A 87 25.11 2.94 -13.51
C ILE A 87 25.01 4.38 -14.00
N ASN A 88 25.45 5.33 -13.17
CA ASN A 88 25.35 6.77 -13.36
C ASN A 88 23.93 7.18 -13.80
N PRO A 89 22.89 6.91 -12.98
CA PRO A 89 21.51 7.24 -13.33
C PRO A 89 21.30 8.76 -13.37
N ASP A 90 20.36 9.22 -14.20
CA ASP A 90 19.97 10.62 -14.24
C ASP A 90 19.09 11.01 -13.04
N MET A 91 18.36 10.05 -12.45
CA MET A 91 17.56 10.22 -11.23
C MET A 91 17.42 8.90 -10.48
N VAL A 92 17.35 8.98 -9.15
CA VAL A 92 16.98 7.87 -8.27
C VAL A 92 15.56 8.09 -7.75
N LEU A 93 14.71 7.07 -7.85
CA LEU A 93 13.38 7.03 -7.27
C LEU A 93 13.37 6.10 -6.05
N VAL A 94 12.88 6.62 -4.94
CA VAL A 94 12.68 5.89 -3.67
C VAL A 94 11.23 5.98 -3.24
N HIS A 95 10.78 5.06 -2.38
CA HIS A 95 9.38 4.94 -2.01
C HIS A 95 9.14 5.03 -0.50
N GLY A 96 8.26 5.95 -0.07
CA GLY A 96 7.74 5.96 1.28
C GLY A 96 8.81 6.21 2.34
N ASP A 97 8.99 5.28 3.27
CA ASP A 97 9.56 5.59 4.59
C ASP A 97 10.44 4.50 5.21
N THR A 98 10.89 3.53 4.42
CA THR A 98 11.75 2.46 4.92
C THR A 98 13.20 2.93 5.12
N ALA A 99 13.98 2.15 5.87
CA ALA A 99 15.42 2.37 5.97
C ALA A 99 16.12 2.23 4.60
N THR A 100 15.59 1.38 3.71
CA THR A 100 16.05 1.25 2.31
C THR A 100 15.86 2.57 1.57
N THR A 101 14.68 3.17 1.67
CA THR A 101 14.36 4.46 1.04
C THR A 101 15.26 5.57 1.55
N PHE A 102 15.51 5.64 2.86
CA PHE A 102 16.48 6.59 3.41
C PHE A 102 17.91 6.34 2.88
N SER A 103 18.37 5.09 2.91
CA SER A 103 19.73 4.74 2.48
C SER A 103 19.97 5.01 1.00
N GLY A 104 18.99 4.70 0.14
CA GLY A 104 19.05 4.99 -1.30
C GLY A 104 19.07 6.48 -1.59
N SER A 105 18.29 7.27 -0.85
CA SER A 105 18.31 8.73 -0.96
C SER A 105 19.65 9.32 -0.53
N LEU A 106 20.21 8.85 0.60
CA LEU A 106 21.49 9.33 1.09
C LEU A 106 22.64 8.98 0.12
N ALA A 107 22.65 7.76 -0.42
CA ALA A 107 23.63 7.33 -1.41
C ALA A 107 23.51 8.15 -2.71
N ALA A 108 22.29 8.43 -3.20
CA ALA A 108 22.07 9.29 -4.36
C ALA A 108 22.57 10.73 -4.13
N PHE A 109 22.26 11.29 -2.96
CA PHE A 109 22.71 12.62 -2.55
C PHE A 109 24.25 12.73 -2.53
N TYR A 110 24.95 11.74 -1.94
CA TYR A 110 26.41 11.74 -1.92
C TYR A 110 27.05 11.64 -3.31
N ASN A 111 26.33 11.11 -4.28
CA ASN A 111 26.76 11.05 -5.69
C ASN A 111 26.19 12.18 -6.54
N GLN A 112 25.54 13.18 -5.93
CA GLN A 112 24.93 14.33 -6.60
C GLN A 112 23.92 13.94 -7.69
N VAL A 113 23.20 12.83 -7.47
CA VAL A 113 22.13 12.38 -8.37
C VAL A 113 20.78 12.90 -7.87
N PRO A 114 19.95 13.50 -8.74
CA PRO A 114 18.60 13.93 -8.38
C PRO A 114 17.74 12.82 -7.77
N ILE A 115 16.92 13.17 -6.78
CA ILE A 115 16.08 12.24 -6.03
C ILE A 115 14.59 12.56 -6.22
N GLY A 116 13.83 11.57 -6.66
CA GLY A 116 12.37 11.60 -6.66
C GLY A 116 11.78 10.74 -5.54
N HIS A 117 11.01 11.36 -4.64
CA HIS A 117 10.37 10.66 -3.53
C HIS A 117 8.93 10.30 -3.87
N VAL A 118 8.67 9.02 -4.11
CA VAL A 118 7.33 8.46 -4.32
C VAL A 118 6.65 8.26 -2.98
N GLU A 119 5.35 8.61 -2.88
CA GLU A 119 4.59 8.64 -1.62
C GLU A 119 5.15 9.64 -0.60
N ALA A 120 5.51 10.84 -1.07
CA ALA A 120 6.09 11.88 -0.24
C ALA A 120 5.03 12.61 0.62
N GLY A 121 5.43 13.06 1.82
CA GLY A 121 4.67 14.04 2.61
C GLY A 121 3.68 13.48 3.65
N LEU A 122 3.60 12.17 3.85
CA LEU A 122 2.86 11.60 4.99
C LEU A 122 3.56 11.94 6.31
N ARG A 123 2.81 12.31 7.36
CA ARG A 123 3.38 12.75 8.66
C ARG A 123 2.52 12.30 9.83
N SER A 124 3.19 11.88 10.90
CA SER A 124 2.63 11.83 12.26
C SER A 124 3.13 12.97 13.14
N TYR A 125 4.27 13.58 12.78
CA TYR A 125 5.03 14.54 13.60
C TYR A 125 5.54 13.98 14.94
N ASP A 126 5.44 12.66 15.15
CA ASP A 126 6.07 11.95 16.26
C ASP A 126 7.22 11.08 15.73
N LYS A 127 8.46 11.53 15.99
CA LYS A 127 9.68 10.84 15.54
C LYS A 127 9.83 9.40 16.04
N TYR A 128 9.07 8.99 17.06
CA TYR A 128 9.09 7.63 17.61
C TYR A 128 7.80 6.86 17.32
N SER A 129 6.88 7.41 16.53
CA SER A 129 5.63 6.74 16.18
C SER A 129 5.10 7.20 14.82
N PRO A 130 5.15 6.35 13.77
CA PRO A 130 5.84 5.06 13.71
C PRO A 130 7.38 5.22 13.70
N TYR A 131 8.08 4.26 14.33
CA TYR A 131 9.54 4.23 14.43
C TYR A 131 10.14 3.07 13.63
N PRO A 132 11.12 3.32 12.74
CA PRO A 132 11.80 4.61 12.45
C PRO A 132 11.17 5.43 11.31
N GLU A 133 10.02 5.04 10.80
CA GLU A 133 9.47 5.48 9.51
C GLU A 133 9.22 6.99 9.45
N GLU A 134 8.73 7.62 10.53
CA GLU A 134 8.53 9.08 10.55
C GLU A 134 9.82 9.85 10.28
N MET A 135 10.92 9.43 10.90
CA MET A 135 12.20 10.10 10.70
C MET A 135 12.76 9.81 9.30
N ASN A 136 12.61 8.57 8.80
CA ASN A 136 13.05 8.22 7.45
C ASN A 136 12.39 9.12 6.40
N ARG A 137 11.06 9.23 6.38
CA ARG A 137 10.37 10.06 5.37
C ARG A 137 10.58 11.56 5.52
N GLN A 138 10.84 12.05 6.75
CA GLN A 138 11.23 13.45 6.94
C GLN A 138 12.64 13.70 6.38
N MET A 139 13.61 12.84 6.68
CA MET A 139 14.98 12.96 6.16
C MET A 139 15.02 12.83 4.63
N VAL A 140 14.31 11.85 4.05
CA VAL A 140 14.19 11.70 2.60
C VAL A 140 13.56 12.94 1.97
N GLY A 141 12.51 13.50 2.58
CA GLY A 141 11.90 14.74 2.10
C GLY A 141 12.83 15.96 2.17
N VAL A 142 13.90 15.95 2.98
CA VAL A 142 14.94 16.99 2.95
C VAL A 142 15.92 16.76 1.79
N LEU A 143 16.24 15.50 1.49
CA LEU A 143 17.18 15.13 0.44
C LEU A 143 16.57 15.25 -0.98
N SER A 144 15.24 15.22 -1.12
CA SER A 144 14.57 15.04 -2.40
C SER A 144 14.44 16.31 -3.24
N ASP A 145 14.68 16.17 -4.55
CA ASP A 145 14.54 17.24 -5.54
C ASP A 145 13.11 17.39 -6.05
N ILE A 146 12.37 16.28 -6.13
CA ILE A 146 10.96 16.24 -6.52
C ILE A 146 10.18 15.29 -5.61
N HIS A 147 8.97 15.70 -5.23
CA HIS A 147 8.10 14.99 -4.31
C HIS A 147 6.80 14.61 -5.00
N PHE A 148 6.50 13.33 -5.05
CA PHE A 148 5.25 12.79 -5.58
C PHE A 148 4.32 12.48 -4.40
N ALA A 149 3.56 13.49 -4.00
CA ALA A 149 2.64 13.40 -2.87
C ALA A 149 1.35 12.68 -3.30
N PRO A 150 0.83 11.73 -2.50
CA PRO A 150 -0.39 11.02 -2.86
C PRO A 150 -1.64 11.90 -2.73
N THR A 151 -1.64 12.88 -1.82
CA THR A 151 -2.81 13.70 -1.49
C THR A 151 -2.45 15.17 -1.34
N SER A 152 -3.45 16.07 -1.39
CA SER A 152 -3.26 17.48 -1.10
C SER A 152 -2.82 17.74 0.35
N ASN A 153 -3.22 16.89 1.30
CA ASN A 153 -2.73 16.93 2.68
C ASN A 153 -1.23 16.64 2.77
N ALA A 154 -0.77 15.59 2.07
CA ALA A 154 0.65 15.26 2.02
C ALA A 154 1.47 16.37 1.36
N GLN A 155 0.94 17.00 0.30
CA GLN A 155 1.54 18.21 -0.28
C GLN A 155 1.61 19.34 0.77
N LYS A 156 0.52 19.60 1.51
CA LYS A 156 0.49 20.65 2.53
C LYS A 156 1.57 20.44 3.59
N HIS A 157 1.76 19.23 4.10
CA HIS A 157 2.83 18.94 5.06
C HIS A 157 4.22 19.30 4.53
N LEU A 158 4.51 18.97 3.27
CA LEU A 158 5.79 19.32 2.64
C LEU A 158 5.96 20.85 2.51
N LEU A 159 4.90 21.56 2.13
CA LEU A 159 4.92 23.03 2.02
C LEU A 159 5.11 23.70 3.39
N ASP A 160 4.44 23.18 4.42
CA ASP A 160 4.58 23.66 5.81
C ASP A 160 6.02 23.46 6.34
N GLU A 161 6.72 22.43 5.86
CA GLU A 161 8.15 22.18 6.12
C GLU A 161 9.10 22.98 5.21
N GLY A 162 8.58 23.91 4.40
CA GLY A 162 9.39 24.83 3.59
C GLY A 162 9.84 24.28 2.23
N LYS A 163 9.30 23.15 1.75
CA LYS A 163 9.62 22.65 0.41
C LYS A 163 9.04 23.60 -0.64
N LYS A 164 9.76 23.78 -1.75
CA LYS A 164 9.32 24.66 -2.83
C LYS A 164 8.06 24.08 -3.49
N LYS A 165 7.05 24.92 -3.71
CA LYS A 165 5.81 24.49 -4.40
C LYS A 165 6.07 23.90 -5.80
N SER A 166 7.14 24.32 -6.48
CA SER A 166 7.52 23.79 -7.77
C SER A 166 8.07 22.36 -7.73
N SER A 167 8.54 21.89 -6.56
CA SER A 167 9.09 20.54 -6.37
C SER A 167 8.12 19.57 -5.70
N VAL A 168 6.86 19.97 -5.48
CA VAL A 168 5.83 19.11 -4.88
C VAL A 168 4.65 18.97 -5.82
N VAL A 169 4.32 17.74 -6.17
CA VAL A 169 3.26 17.38 -7.12
C VAL A 169 2.30 16.42 -6.44
N VAL A 170 0.99 16.65 -6.59
CA VAL A 170 -0.02 15.66 -6.16
C VAL A 170 -0.25 14.66 -7.29
N THR A 171 0.07 13.39 -7.07
CA THR A 171 -0.02 12.34 -8.11
C THR A 171 -1.15 11.34 -7.89
N GLY A 172 -1.72 11.28 -6.69
CA GLY A 172 -2.37 10.07 -6.20
C GLY A 172 -1.34 9.03 -5.75
N ASN A 173 -1.82 7.92 -5.23
CA ASN A 173 -1.02 6.80 -4.74
C ASN A 173 -0.95 5.66 -5.76
N THR A 174 0.26 5.20 -6.07
CA THR A 174 0.51 4.09 -7.01
C THR A 174 0.01 2.74 -6.51
N ALA A 175 -0.38 2.62 -5.23
CA ALA A 175 -1.14 1.49 -4.73
C ALA A 175 -2.41 1.23 -5.56
N ILE A 176 -3.05 2.30 -6.05
CA ILE A 176 -4.27 2.18 -6.85
C ILE A 176 -3.94 1.66 -8.25
N ASP A 177 -2.82 2.10 -8.83
CA ASP A 177 -2.35 1.63 -10.13
C ASP A 177 -2.07 0.12 -10.12
N ALA A 178 -1.64 -0.43 -8.98
CA ALA A 178 -1.39 -1.87 -8.82
C ALA A 178 -2.63 -2.73 -9.11
N LEU A 179 -3.83 -2.19 -8.87
CA LEU A 179 -5.10 -2.88 -9.15
C LEU A 179 -5.28 -3.16 -10.65
N ASN A 180 -4.73 -2.31 -11.53
CA ASN A 180 -4.81 -2.51 -12.98
C ASN A 180 -4.04 -3.74 -13.47
N TYR A 181 -3.06 -4.22 -12.69
CA TYR A 181 -2.23 -5.36 -13.04
C TYR A 181 -2.65 -6.64 -12.33
N THR A 182 -3.35 -6.52 -11.20
CA THR A 182 -3.62 -7.64 -10.29
C THR A 182 -5.09 -8.08 -10.34
N VAL A 183 -6.03 -7.16 -10.58
CA VAL A 183 -7.44 -7.51 -10.75
C VAL A 183 -7.65 -8.12 -12.13
N ASN A 184 -8.17 -9.33 -12.17
CA ASN A 184 -8.41 -10.08 -13.39
C ASN A 184 -9.88 -10.56 -13.43
N GLU A 185 -10.60 -10.17 -14.48
CA GLU A 185 -12.02 -10.56 -14.65
C GLU A 185 -12.22 -12.08 -14.76
N ASN A 186 -11.20 -12.80 -15.21
CA ASN A 186 -11.20 -14.26 -15.35
C ASN A 186 -10.53 -14.97 -14.16
N TYR A 187 -10.31 -14.28 -13.04
CA TYR A 187 -9.74 -14.89 -11.85
C TYR A 187 -10.63 -16.04 -11.34
N GLN A 188 -10.01 -17.18 -11.06
CA GLN A 188 -10.68 -18.37 -10.55
C GLN A 188 -10.14 -18.75 -9.18
N SER A 189 -11.06 -18.99 -8.25
CA SER A 189 -10.74 -19.55 -6.94
C SER A 189 -11.81 -20.54 -6.53
N LYS A 190 -11.39 -21.70 -6.02
CA LYS A 190 -12.30 -22.73 -5.51
C LYS A 190 -13.21 -22.21 -4.40
N ILE A 191 -12.70 -21.26 -3.60
CA ILE A 191 -13.45 -20.64 -2.50
C ILE A 191 -14.53 -19.71 -3.05
N LEU A 192 -14.17 -18.86 -4.01
CA LEU A 192 -15.13 -17.95 -4.65
C LEU A 192 -16.20 -18.72 -5.42
N GLU A 193 -15.85 -19.78 -6.14
CA GLU A 193 -16.81 -20.63 -6.86
C GLU A 193 -17.75 -21.38 -5.90
N ARG A 194 -17.25 -21.88 -4.76
CA ARG A 194 -18.08 -22.50 -3.71
C ARG A 194 -19.16 -21.55 -3.20
N HIS A 195 -18.87 -20.25 -3.16
CA HIS A 195 -19.71 -19.22 -2.53
C HIS A 195 -20.26 -18.19 -3.52
N LYS A 196 -20.33 -18.51 -4.81
CA LYS A 196 -20.65 -17.57 -5.91
C LYS A 196 -21.95 -16.77 -5.77
N ASN A 197 -22.93 -17.31 -5.03
CA ASN A 197 -24.25 -16.68 -4.82
C ASN A 197 -24.42 -16.10 -3.40
N LYS A 198 -23.34 -15.97 -2.64
CA LYS A 198 -23.33 -15.47 -1.26
C LYS A 198 -22.68 -14.09 -1.21
N LYS A 199 -23.06 -13.29 -0.20
CA LYS A 199 -22.34 -12.05 0.12
C LYS A 199 -21.04 -12.43 0.82
N ILE A 200 -19.89 -12.06 0.24
CA ILE A 200 -18.58 -12.32 0.84
C ILE A 200 -18.20 -11.13 1.73
N LEU A 201 -17.90 -11.41 3.00
CA LEU A 201 -17.20 -10.50 3.90
C LEU A 201 -15.73 -10.91 3.90
N LEU A 202 -14.86 -10.04 3.38
CA LEU A 202 -13.41 -10.24 3.45
C LEU A 202 -12.89 -9.61 4.74
N LEU A 203 -12.30 -10.43 5.61
CA LEU A 203 -11.77 -10.02 6.89
C LEU A 203 -10.24 -9.99 6.85
N THR A 204 -9.64 -8.95 7.43
CA THR A 204 -8.21 -8.91 7.76
C THR A 204 -8.02 -8.25 9.13
N ALA A 205 -7.31 -8.92 10.03
CA ALA A 205 -7.02 -8.40 11.37
C ALA A 205 -5.64 -8.90 11.81
N HIS A 206 -4.70 -7.99 12.06
CA HIS A 206 -3.30 -8.35 12.37
C HIS A 206 -2.55 -7.33 13.21
N ARG A 207 -3.13 -6.15 13.45
CA ARG A 207 -2.51 -5.08 14.22
C ARG A 207 -2.23 -5.52 15.66
N ARG A 208 -1.08 -5.09 16.20
CA ARG A 208 -0.63 -5.48 17.55
C ARG A 208 -1.58 -4.95 18.62
N GLU A 209 -2.06 -3.73 18.44
CA GLU A 209 -3.04 -3.07 19.32
C GLU A 209 -4.38 -3.82 19.39
N ASN A 210 -4.70 -4.62 18.38
CA ASN A 210 -5.94 -5.41 18.35
C ASN A 210 -5.79 -6.78 19.02
N LEU A 211 -4.57 -7.26 19.32
CA LEU A 211 -4.35 -8.59 19.88
C LEU A 211 -5.01 -8.76 21.26
N GLY A 212 -5.71 -9.88 21.46
CA GLY A 212 -6.43 -10.19 22.69
C GLY A 212 -7.91 -9.82 22.60
N GLU A 213 -8.44 -9.20 23.65
CA GLU A 213 -9.87 -8.86 23.78
C GLU A 213 -10.45 -8.10 22.57
N PRO A 214 -9.77 -7.09 21.98
CA PRO A 214 -10.30 -6.40 20.80
C PRO A 214 -10.53 -7.34 19.61
N MET A 215 -9.56 -8.21 19.32
CA MET A 215 -9.67 -9.21 18.25
C MET A 215 -10.73 -10.27 18.54
N GLU A 216 -10.85 -10.71 19.79
CA GLU A 216 -11.96 -11.60 20.19
C GLU A 216 -13.32 -10.94 19.94
N ASN A 217 -13.48 -9.66 20.27
CA ASN A 217 -14.72 -8.92 20.08
C ASN A 217 -15.09 -8.81 18.59
N ILE A 218 -14.10 -8.50 17.74
CA ILE A 218 -14.27 -8.49 16.28
C ILE A 218 -14.74 -9.86 15.80
N PHE A 219 -14.07 -10.95 16.20
CA PHE A 219 -14.41 -12.29 15.73
C PHE A 219 -15.76 -12.78 16.27
N LYS A 220 -16.12 -12.46 17.51
CA LYS A 220 -17.45 -12.74 18.06
C LYS A 220 -18.55 -12.01 17.28
N ALA A 221 -18.32 -10.75 16.90
CA ALA A 221 -19.26 -9.99 16.06
C ALA A 221 -19.41 -10.62 14.68
N VAL A 222 -18.30 -10.99 14.03
CA VAL A 222 -18.30 -11.65 12.72
C VAL A 222 -19.00 -13.01 12.79
N ARG A 223 -18.71 -13.83 13.81
CA ARG A 223 -19.36 -15.13 14.02
C ARG A 223 -20.87 -14.98 14.13
N LYS A 224 -21.32 -14.05 14.98
CA LYS A 224 -22.74 -13.75 15.18
C LYS A 224 -23.43 -13.34 13.87
N LEU A 225 -22.80 -12.50 13.04
CA LEU A 225 -23.35 -12.10 11.74
C LEU A 225 -23.55 -13.29 10.80
N VAL A 226 -22.57 -14.19 10.74
CA VAL A 226 -22.66 -15.39 9.89
C VAL A 226 -23.72 -16.35 10.41
N ASP A 227 -23.82 -16.53 11.73
CA ASP A 227 -24.82 -17.38 12.35
C ASP A 227 -26.26 -16.87 12.08
N GLU A 228 -26.46 -15.55 11.96
CA GLU A 228 -27.77 -14.92 11.71
C GLU A 228 -28.15 -14.80 10.22
N ASP A 229 -27.18 -14.55 9.32
CA ASP A 229 -27.42 -14.37 7.88
C ASP A 229 -26.88 -15.56 7.09
N GLU A 230 -27.79 -16.46 6.66
CA GLU A 230 -27.44 -17.64 5.85
C GLU A 230 -26.78 -17.27 4.50
N ALA A 231 -27.01 -16.07 3.97
CA ALA A 231 -26.43 -15.59 2.73
C ALA A 231 -25.02 -15.01 2.89
N LEU A 232 -24.54 -14.81 4.12
CA LEU A 232 -23.21 -14.30 4.42
C LEU A 232 -22.17 -15.42 4.51
N VAL A 233 -21.02 -15.17 3.90
CA VAL A 233 -19.80 -15.99 3.97
C VAL A 233 -18.64 -15.09 4.38
N VAL A 234 -17.76 -15.58 5.24
CA VAL A 234 -16.54 -14.89 5.63
C VAL A 234 -15.35 -15.57 4.99
N VAL A 235 -14.49 -14.80 4.36
CA VAL A 235 -13.15 -15.24 3.97
C VAL A 235 -12.15 -14.48 4.82
N TYR A 236 -11.31 -15.20 5.55
CA TYR A 236 -10.27 -14.62 6.39
C TYR A 236 -8.90 -15.25 6.08
N PRO A 237 -8.04 -14.56 5.32
CA PRO A 237 -6.62 -14.89 5.21
C PRO A 237 -5.92 -14.61 6.54
N VAL A 238 -5.72 -15.65 7.36
CA VAL A 238 -5.28 -15.53 8.74
C VAL A 238 -3.79 -15.22 8.79
N HIS A 239 -3.41 -14.16 9.50
CA HIS A 239 -2.01 -13.77 9.65
C HIS A 239 -1.15 -14.91 10.23
N MET A 240 0.15 -14.96 9.90
CA MET A 240 1.10 -15.97 10.40
C MET A 240 1.37 -15.92 11.92
N ASN A 241 0.79 -14.96 12.64
CA ASN A 241 1.05 -14.80 14.06
C ASN A 241 0.28 -15.90 14.82
N PRO A 242 0.95 -16.79 15.58
CA PRO A 242 0.29 -17.91 16.26
C PRO A 242 -0.87 -17.46 17.13
N ARG A 243 -0.74 -16.34 17.86
CA ARG A 243 -1.83 -15.83 18.71
C ARG A 243 -3.07 -15.41 17.91
N VAL A 244 -2.87 -14.86 16.71
CA VAL A 244 -3.99 -14.50 15.82
C VAL A 244 -4.69 -15.77 15.34
N ARG A 245 -3.91 -16.80 14.97
CA ARG A 245 -4.44 -18.10 14.53
C ARG A 245 -5.21 -18.81 15.62
N ASP A 246 -4.70 -18.80 16.85
CA ASP A 246 -5.35 -19.43 18.00
C ASP A 246 -6.73 -18.80 18.26
N ILE A 247 -6.79 -17.47 18.34
CA ILE A 247 -8.06 -16.73 18.57
C ILE A 247 -9.02 -16.94 17.39
N ALA A 248 -8.52 -16.90 16.14
CA ALA A 248 -9.33 -17.13 14.95
C ALA A 248 -9.92 -18.55 14.95
N GLN A 249 -9.11 -19.57 15.19
CA GLN A 249 -9.57 -20.96 15.22
C GLN A 249 -10.58 -21.19 16.35
N GLN A 250 -10.35 -20.62 17.54
CA GLN A 250 -11.22 -20.77 18.69
C GLN A 250 -12.63 -20.20 18.47
N ILE A 251 -12.75 -19.06 17.78
CA ILE A 251 -14.03 -18.33 17.65
C ILE A 251 -14.68 -18.53 16.28
N LEU A 252 -13.89 -18.50 15.21
CA LEU A 252 -14.35 -18.56 13.83
C LEU A 252 -14.26 -19.97 13.23
N GLY A 253 -13.54 -20.89 13.88
CA GLY A 253 -13.42 -22.28 13.44
C GLY A 253 -14.74 -23.04 13.41
N ASP A 254 -14.69 -24.24 12.81
CA ASP A 254 -15.79 -25.21 12.75
C ASP A 254 -17.12 -24.62 12.21
N HIS A 255 -17.03 -23.75 11.19
CA HIS A 255 -18.19 -23.18 10.52
C HIS A 255 -18.08 -23.25 8.99
N GLN A 256 -19.05 -23.88 8.33
CA GLN A 256 -18.99 -24.17 6.88
C GLN A 256 -18.96 -22.93 5.97
N ARG A 257 -19.33 -21.76 6.50
CA ARG A 257 -19.35 -20.47 5.78
C ARG A 257 -18.27 -19.49 6.27
N ILE A 258 -17.34 -19.95 7.09
CA ILE A 258 -16.15 -19.17 7.48
C ILE A 258 -14.93 -19.90 6.94
N GLU A 259 -14.31 -19.33 5.93
CA GLU A 259 -13.11 -19.86 5.28
C GLU A 259 -11.88 -19.22 5.93
N LEU A 260 -11.32 -19.91 6.94
CA LEU A 260 -10.00 -19.57 7.49
C LEU A 260 -8.94 -20.13 6.55
N ILE A 261 -8.18 -19.24 5.90
CA ILE A 261 -7.20 -19.62 4.88
C ILE A 261 -5.83 -19.03 5.17
N GLU A 262 -4.82 -19.57 4.49
CA GLU A 262 -3.47 -19.02 4.52
C GLU A 262 -3.43 -17.60 3.92
N PRO A 263 -2.48 -16.75 4.34
CA PRO A 263 -2.31 -15.41 3.77
C PRO A 263 -2.23 -15.43 2.25
N LEU A 264 -3.04 -14.59 1.61
CA LEU A 264 -3.06 -14.46 0.16
C LEU A 264 -1.86 -13.61 -0.34
N ASP A 265 -1.38 -13.95 -1.53
CA ASP A 265 -0.53 -13.03 -2.28
C ASP A 265 -1.34 -11.82 -2.76
N VAL A 266 -0.68 -10.83 -3.38
CA VAL A 266 -1.34 -9.59 -3.79
C VAL A 266 -2.37 -9.81 -4.91
N LEU A 267 -2.10 -10.72 -5.85
CA LEU A 267 -2.99 -11.01 -6.96
C LEU A 267 -4.27 -11.64 -6.45
N ASP A 268 -4.15 -12.70 -5.66
CA ASP A 268 -5.28 -13.38 -5.04
C ASP A 268 -6.05 -12.39 -4.17
N PHE A 269 -5.37 -11.65 -3.29
CA PHE A 269 -6.02 -10.73 -2.37
C PHE A 269 -6.87 -9.67 -3.09
N HIS A 270 -6.34 -9.02 -4.13
CA HIS A 270 -7.08 -8.00 -4.87
C HIS A 270 -8.31 -8.59 -5.59
N ASN A 271 -8.23 -9.82 -6.09
CA ASN A 271 -9.38 -10.47 -6.70
C ASN A 271 -10.43 -10.90 -5.67
N PHE A 272 -10.02 -11.39 -4.50
CA PHE A 272 -10.94 -11.62 -3.37
C PHE A 272 -11.59 -10.31 -2.90
N ALA A 273 -10.84 -9.22 -2.80
CA ALA A 273 -11.37 -7.91 -2.47
C ALA A 273 -12.36 -7.41 -3.52
N LYS A 274 -12.08 -7.64 -4.82
CA LYS A 274 -13.00 -7.28 -5.92
C LYS A 274 -14.32 -8.05 -5.86
N GLN A 275 -14.30 -9.30 -5.39
CA GLN A 275 -15.51 -10.12 -5.22
C GLN A 275 -16.20 -9.91 -3.86
N ALA A 276 -15.53 -9.31 -2.88
CA ALA A 276 -16.12 -9.01 -1.57
C ALA A 276 -17.36 -8.13 -1.71
N TYR A 277 -18.36 -8.33 -0.86
CA TYR A 277 -19.48 -7.43 -0.68
C TYR A 277 -19.08 -6.26 0.23
N ILE A 278 -18.45 -6.57 1.38
CA ILE A 278 -17.91 -5.61 2.36
C ILE A 278 -16.53 -6.11 2.81
N ILE A 279 -15.64 -5.18 3.17
CA ILE A 279 -14.33 -5.49 3.73
C ILE A 279 -14.24 -4.97 5.17
N LEU A 280 -13.81 -5.83 6.10
CA LEU A 280 -13.47 -5.46 7.47
C LEU A 280 -11.95 -5.56 7.62
N THR A 281 -11.29 -4.46 7.99
CA THR A 281 -9.83 -4.41 7.99
C THR A 281 -9.23 -3.50 9.06
N ASP A 282 -8.07 -3.89 9.59
CA ASP A 282 -7.15 -3.00 10.33
C ASP A 282 -5.88 -2.66 9.50
N SER A 283 -5.85 -3.07 8.23
CA SER A 283 -4.76 -2.82 7.29
C SER A 283 -4.83 -1.41 6.71
N GLY A 284 -3.67 -0.80 6.55
CA GLY A 284 -3.54 0.51 5.92
C GLY A 284 -3.73 0.46 4.39
N GLY A 285 -3.00 -0.42 3.70
CA GLY A 285 -3.09 -0.50 2.22
C GLY A 285 -4.49 -0.80 1.72
N ILE A 286 -5.24 -1.65 2.44
CA ILE A 286 -6.61 -2.01 2.04
C ILE A 286 -7.57 -0.81 2.14
N GLN A 287 -7.33 0.14 3.05
CA GLN A 287 -8.09 1.37 3.12
C GLN A 287 -7.86 2.28 1.89
N GLU A 288 -6.69 2.19 1.25
CA GLU A 288 -6.39 2.92 0.01
C GLU A 288 -6.95 2.17 -1.21
N GLU A 289 -6.77 0.86 -1.29
CA GLU A 289 -7.05 0.03 -2.46
C GLU A 289 -8.55 -0.27 -2.66
N ALA A 290 -9.23 -0.70 -1.60
CA ALA A 290 -10.60 -1.19 -1.66
C ALA A 290 -11.64 -0.17 -2.18
N PRO A 291 -11.53 1.14 -1.87
CA PRO A 291 -12.42 2.14 -2.46
C PRO A 291 -12.41 2.15 -4.00
N SER A 292 -11.27 1.89 -4.64
CA SER A 292 -11.17 1.80 -6.11
C SER A 292 -11.87 0.57 -6.68
N LEU A 293 -12.10 -0.45 -5.84
CA LEU A 293 -12.86 -1.64 -6.20
C LEU A 293 -14.37 -1.45 -5.95
N HIS A 294 -14.78 -0.25 -5.52
CA HIS A 294 -16.14 0.11 -5.12
C HIS A 294 -16.66 -0.74 -3.96
N LYS A 295 -15.80 -1.00 -2.97
CA LYS A 295 -16.12 -1.83 -1.79
C LYS A 295 -16.19 -0.99 -0.53
N PRO A 296 -17.27 -1.09 0.26
CA PRO A 296 -17.32 -0.46 1.58
C PRO A 296 -16.27 -1.08 2.50
N VAL A 297 -15.56 -0.22 3.23
CA VAL A 297 -14.53 -0.65 4.18
C VAL A 297 -14.91 -0.20 5.60
N LEU A 298 -15.00 -1.16 6.52
CA LEU A 298 -15.11 -0.90 7.95
C LEU A 298 -13.73 -1.07 8.59
N VAL A 299 -13.22 0.01 9.17
CA VAL A 299 -11.89 0.07 9.77
C VAL A 299 -11.95 -0.37 11.23
N LEU A 300 -11.32 -1.50 11.53
CA LEU A 300 -11.28 -2.17 12.83
C LEU A 300 -10.22 -1.55 13.76
N ARG A 301 -10.26 -0.23 13.91
CA ARG A 301 -9.35 0.57 14.73
C ARG A 301 -10.12 1.72 15.37
N ASP A 302 -9.64 2.23 16.50
CA ASP A 302 -10.26 3.39 17.14
C ASP A 302 -9.88 4.71 16.44
N ASN A 303 -8.72 4.74 15.78
CA ASN A 303 -8.20 5.87 15.02
C ASN A 303 -7.61 5.41 13.68
N THR A 304 -7.52 6.32 12.71
CA THR A 304 -6.87 6.05 11.41
C THR A 304 -5.99 7.22 10.96
N GLU A 305 -4.83 6.92 10.38
CA GLU A 305 -3.95 7.85 9.67
C GLU A 305 -4.46 8.20 8.26
N ARG A 306 -5.66 7.74 7.89
CA ARG A 306 -6.32 7.93 6.59
C ARG A 306 -7.63 8.72 6.73
N PRO A 307 -7.58 9.98 7.20
CA PRO A 307 -8.78 10.78 7.38
C PRO A 307 -9.49 11.06 6.06
N GLU A 308 -8.76 11.14 4.93
CA GLU A 308 -9.36 11.45 3.62
C GLU A 308 -10.41 10.41 3.23
N GLY A 309 -10.14 9.13 3.45
CA GLY A 309 -11.08 8.06 3.13
C GLY A 309 -12.35 8.09 3.99
N VAL A 310 -12.23 8.54 5.24
CA VAL A 310 -13.35 8.76 6.16
C VAL A 310 -14.18 9.97 5.71
N ASP A 311 -13.51 11.09 5.41
CA ASP A 311 -14.15 12.32 4.95
C ASP A 311 -14.87 12.13 3.61
N ALA A 312 -14.28 11.34 2.71
CA ALA A 312 -14.89 10.97 1.43
C ALA A 312 -16.07 9.98 1.57
N GLY A 313 -16.21 9.32 2.73
CA GLY A 313 -17.25 8.30 2.97
C GLY A 313 -16.94 6.93 2.36
N THR A 314 -15.71 6.70 1.89
CA THR A 314 -15.24 5.39 1.41
C THR A 314 -14.92 4.43 2.56
N LEU A 315 -14.50 5.00 3.70
CA LEU A 315 -14.13 4.29 4.92
C LEU A 315 -15.08 4.65 6.06
N LYS A 316 -15.28 3.72 6.98
CA LYS A 316 -15.90 4.02 8.27
C LYS A 316 -15.10 3.40 9.40
N VAL A 317 -14.62 4.23 10.32
CA VAL A 317 -13.96 3.79 11.55
C VAL A 317 -15.01 3.24 12.51
N VAL A 318 -14.86 1.98 12.92
CA VAL A 318 -15.83 1.28 13.78
C VAL A 318 -15.22 0.81 15.10
N GLY A 319 -13.94 1.05 15.35
CA GLY A 319 -13.28 0.55 16.55
C GLY A 319 -13.23 -0.98 16.56
N THR A 320 -13.18 -1.54 17.76
CA THR A 320 -13.01 -2.99 17.97
C THR A 320 -14.07 -3.61 18.87
N SER A 321 -15.07 -2.83 19.29
CA SER A 321 -16.13 -3.36 20.16
C SER A 321 -17.09 -4.26 19.38
N LEU A 322 -17.53 -5.34 20.03
CA LEU A 322 -18.43 -6.32 19.44
C LEU A 322 -19.69 -5.65 18.88
N ASP A 323 -20.34 -4.83 19.69
CA ASP A 323 -21.60 -4.18 19.33
C ASP A 323 -21.46 -3.25 18.12
N ASN A 324 -20.38 -2.46 18.04
CA ASN A 324 -20.21 -1.51 16.95
C ASN A 324 -19.83 -2.21 15.64
N VAL A 325 -18.91 -3.19 15.70
CA VAL A 325 -18.56 -4.02 14.53
C VAL A 325 -19.79 -4.75 14.01
N TYR A 326 -20.57 -5.37 14.89
CA TYR A 326 -21.82 -6.06 14.52
C TYR A 326 -22.83 -5.09 13.89
N LYS A 327 -23.14 -3.98 14.57
CA LYS A 327 -24.18 -3.04 14.15
C LYS A 327 -23.86 -2.39 12.80
N GLU A 328 -22.62 -1.94 12.61
CA GLU A 328 -22.23 -1.24 11.38
C GLU A 328 -22.08 -2.19 10.20
N THR A 329 -21.59 -3.41 10.43
CA THR A 329 -21.57 -4.43 9.38
C THR A 329 -22.99 -4.83 8.98
N LYS A 330 -23.87 -5.11 9.96
CA LYS A 330 -25.28 -5.45 9.71
C LYS A 330 -26.01 -4.35 8.95
N ARG A 331 -25.78 -3.08 9.32
CA ARG A 331 -26.31 -1.94 8.58
C ARG A 331 -25.92 -1.97 7.11
N LEU A 332 -24.67 -2.22 6.75
CA LEU A 332 -24.26 -2.29 5.34
C LEU A 332 -24.81 -3.53 4.61
N LEU A 333 -25.14 -4.60 5.33
CA LEU A 333 -25.77 -5.79 4.77
C LEU A 333 -27.26 -5.59 4.46
N GLU A 334 -27.95 -4.74 5.24
CA GLU A 334 -29.42 -4.56 5.21
C GLU A 334 -29.87 -3.22 4.59
N ASP A 335 -29.11 -2.13 4.76
CA ASP A 335 -29.41 -0.79 4.24
C ASP A 335 -28.67 -0.54 2.92
N GLN A 336 -29.37 -0.78 1.82
CA GLN A 336 -28.84 -0.58 0.47
C GLN A 336 -28.42 0.87 0.21
N GLN A 337 -29.05 1.88 0.83
CA GLN A 337 -28.66 3.28 0.64
C GLN A 337 -27.36 3.60 1.37
N ALA A 338 -27.15 3.07 2.57
CA ALA A 338 -25.86 3.17 3.26
C ALA A 338 -24.75 2.48 2.45
N TYR A 339 -25.01 1.27 1.94
CA TYR A 339 -24.08 0.53 1.09
C TYR A 339 -23.69 1.31 -0.16
N GLN A 340 -24.67 1.75 -0.96
CA GLN A 340 -24.42 2.46 -2.22
C GLN A 340 -23.70 3.80 -2.02
N ARG A 341 -23.92 4.49 -0.89
CA ARG A 341 -23.17 5.71 -0.58
C ARG A 341 -21.67 5.45 -0.44
N MET A 342 -21.28 4.36 0.21
CA MET A 342 -19.86 4.01 0.35
C MET A 342 -19.26 3.50 -0.96
N CYS A 343 -19.99 2.70 -1.75
CA CYS A 343 -19.48 2.19 -3.03
C CYS A 343 -19.27 3.27 -4.09
N ASN A 344 -20.13 4.30 -4.10
CA ASN A 344 -20.08 5.39 -5.08
C ASN A 344 -19.22 6.58 -4.63
N ALA A 345 -18.70 6.55 -3.41
CA ALA A 345 -17.75 7.54 -2.93
C ALA A 345 -16.46 7.48 -3.76
N LYS A 346 -15.93 8.65 -4.12
CA LYS A 346 -14.68 8.73 -4.89
C LYS A 346 -13.50 8.37 -3.99
N ASN A 347 -12.56 7.59 -4.52
CA ASN A 347 -11.34 7.28 -3.80
C ASN A 347 -10.43 8.52 -3.73
N PRO A 348 -10.20 9.11 -2.54
CA PRO A 348 -9.35 10.29 -2.41
C PRO A 348 -7.86 9.97 -2.58
N TYR A 349 -7.48 8.69 -2.58
CA TYR A 349 -6.09 8.23 -2.67
C TYR A 349 -5.58 8.08 -4.09
N GLY A 350 -6.45 8.03 -5.10
CA GLY A 350 -6.00 7.96 -6.50
C GLY A 350 -7.07 7.42 -7.46
N ASP A 351 -6.78 7.59 -8.75
CA ASP A 351 -7.60 7.16 -9.88
C ASP A 351 -6.93 6.09 -10.76
N GLY A 352 -5.85 5.48 -10.26
CA GLY A 352 -5.08 4.45 -10.97
C GLY A 352 -4.17 4.98 -12.07
N LYS A 353 -3.84 6.28 -12.06
CA LYS A 353 -2.96 6.95 -13.03
C LYS A 353 -1.76 7.64 -12.39
N SER A 354 -1.39 7.26 -11.17
CA SER A 354 -0.31 7.93 -10.44
C SER A 354 1.05 7.73 -11.10
N SER A 355 1.32 6.54 -11.62
CA SER A 355 2.54 6.19 -12.34
C SER A 355 2.70 7.01 -13.63
N GLU A 356 1.61 7.19 -14.39
CA GLU A 356 1.61 8.04 -15.58
C GLU A 356 1.94 9.50 -15.23
N ARG A 357 1.35 10.03 -14.15
CA ARG A 357 1.67 11.38 -13.67
C ARG A 357 3.14 11.50 -13.25
N ILE A 358 3.65 10.55 -12.49
CA ILE A 358 5.06 10.52 -12.06
C ILE A 358 5.99 10.54 -13.28
N VAL A 359 5.78 9.65 -14.26
CA VAL A 359 6.57 9.60 -15.50
C VAL A 359 6.53 10.94 -16.24
N ASN A 360 5.34 11.54 -16.40
CA ASN A 360 5.21 12.84 -17.06
C ASN A 360 5.93 13.95 -16.29
N HIS A 361 5.90 13.95 -14.95
CA HIS A 361 6.62 14.94 -14.16
C HIS A 361 8.14 14.75 -14.17
N ILE A 362 8.63 13.51 -14.27
CA ILE A 362 10.05 13.23 -14.51
C ILE A 362 10.47 13.77 -15.88
N LYS A 363 9.66 13.55 -16.92
CA LYS A 363 9.92 14.08 -18.26
C LYS A 363 9.94 15.60 -18.27
N TYR A 364 9.02 16.24 -17.55
CA TYR A 364 9.01 17.70 -17.38
C TYR A 364 10.24 18.19 -16.62
N TYR A 365 10.67 17.49 -15.56
CA TYR A 365 11.88 17.81 -14.80
C TYR A 365 13.15 17.82 -15.66
N PHE A 366 13.22 16.92 -16.65
CA PHE A 366 14.33 16.82 -17.60
C PHE A 366 14.14 17.59 -18.91
N ASP A 367 13.14 18.49 -18.98
CA ASP A 367 12.80 19.27 -20.18
C ASP A 367 12.52 18.40 -21.44
N LEU A 368 12.05 17.16 -21.23
CA LEU A 368 11.66 16.24 -22.31
C LEU A 368 10.24 16.53 -22.84
N ILE A 369 9.44 17.25 -22.05
CA ILE A 369 8.14 17.79 -22.44
C ILE A 369 8.04 19.25 -21.97
N ASN A 370 7.36 20.09 -22.75
CA ASN A 370 7.26 21.53 -22.48
C ASN A 370 6.06 21.90 -21.60
N GLU A 371 5.03 21.05 -21.58
CA GLU A 371 3.81 21.31 -20.81
C GLU A 371 3.90 20.68 -19.43
N LYS A 372 3.64 21.48 -18.39
CA LYS A 372 3.59 20.98 -17.02
C LYS A 372 2.41 20.00 -16.90
N PRO A 373 2.63 18.75 -16.45
CA PRO A 373 1.55 17.80 -16.25
C PRO A 373 0.61 18.29 -15.15
N LYS A 374 -0.65 17.84 -15.24
CA LYS A 374 -1.67 18.18 -14.25
C LYS A 374 -1.53 17.30 -13.02
N ASP A 375 -1.58 17.94 -11.86
CA ASP A 375 -1.76 17.28 -10.57
C ASP A 375 -3.08 16.48 -10.55
N PHE A 376 -3.13 15.46 -9.70
CA PHE A 376 -4.33 14.71 -9.39
C PHE A 376 -5.33 15.61 -8.64
N ASN A 377 -6.57 15.65 -9.15
CA ASN A 377 -7.67 16.35 -8.51
C ASN A 377 -8.45 15.34 -7.64
N GLN A 378 -8.37 15.52 -6.33
CA GLN A 378 -9.09 14.70 -5.34
C GLN A 378 -10.61 14.87 -5.43
#